data_AF-K0SWW7-F1
#
_entry.id   AF-K0SWW7-F1
#
_cell.length_a   1.000
_cell.length_b   1.000
_cell.length_c   1.000
_cell.angle_alpha   90.00
_cell.angle_beta   90.00
_cell.angle_gamma   90.00
#
_symmetry.space_group_name_H-M   'P 1'
#
loop_
_entity.id
_entity.type
_entity.pdbx_description
1 polymer ?
#
loop_
_entity_poly.entity_id
_entity_poly.type
_entity_poly.pdbx_seq_one_letter_code
_entity_poly.pdbx_strand_id
1 'polypeptide(L)'
;MLEVVIVIGGEMPHWVKKFRNAFDNKSRDLKFRGKAMALLMIYEIWLASGDHCMTSTASLRRYNFTHDHYNLNAYLKMRVFLAVQIPSATCIKMIKDHCEDDSNEAVIADYQPMIDLFAKVDRLVDIWNGTNHKKGKVRDVELINKPKHRHITELFDVLRLFEEWRKEGKGKFTKNFITKQTYEDLVWMVFGIAAVACLYLDDDGSKTMHQGRGGTDVNENFFSRMRYINSNPTMQQAREAASQVTSGSGMHIKAFQSKNKGNSGTAEGDVTVKDLCAPLNPKRQKTGHK
;
A
#
# COMPACT_ATOMS: atom_id res chain seq x y z
N MET A 1 -15.17 28.79 24.36
CA MET A 1 -14.95 27.34 24.28
C MET A 1 -14.25 27.06 22.97
N LEU A 2 -13.12 26.36 22.97
CA LEU A 2 -12.50 25.90 21.73
C LEU A 2 -13.29 24.69 21.24
N GLU A 3 -13.91 24.82 20.07
CA GLU A 3 -14.60 23.72 19.40
C GLU A 3 -13.54 22.73 18.89
N VAL A 4 -13.59 21.49 19.37
CA VAL A 4 -12.68 20.43 18.94
C VAL A 4 -13.39 19.61 17.87
N VAL A 5 -12.88 19.69 16.63
CA VAL A 5 -13.36 18.84 15.53
C VAL A 5 -12.44 17.63 15.39
N ILE A 6 -13.03 16.44 15.48
CA ILE A 6 -12.33 15.17 15.24
C ILE A 6 -12.73 14.65 13.87
N VAL A 7 -11.75 14.50 12.98
CA VAL A 7 -11.95 13.91 11.65
C VAL A 7 -11.48 12.47 11.67
N ILE A 8 -12.35 11.55 11.23
CA ILE A 8 -12.00 10.14 11.05
C ILE A 8 -11.70 9.91 9.57
N GLY A 9 -10.53 9.32 9.29
CA GLY A 9 -10.10 8.95 7.95
C GLY A 9 -9.78 7.46 7.85
N GLY A 10 -9.77 6.93 6.62
CA GLY A 10 -9.25 5.58 6.36
C GLY A 10 -7.74 5.59 6.14
N GLU A 11 -7.14 4.40 6.00
CA GLU A 11 -5.70 4.24 5.79
C GLU A 11 -5.36 3.62 4.43
N MET A 12 -4.49 4.29 3.67
CA MET A 12 -4.09 3.85 2.34
C MET A 12 -3.42 2.45 2.31
N PRO A 13 -2.47 2.12 3.21
CA PRO A 13 -1.77 0.83 3.14
C PRO A 13 -2.70 -0.38 3.26
N HIS A 14 -3.70 -0.34 4.14
CA HIS A 14 -4.67 -1.44 4.24
C HIS A 14 -5.71 -1.40 3.14
N TRP A 15 -6.11 -0.21 2.72
CA TRP A 15 -7.00 -0.06 1.59
C TRP A 15 -6.44 -0.70 0.32
N VAL A 16 -5.19 -0.39 -0.06
CA VAL A 16 -4.57 -0.93 -1.29
C VAL A 16 -4.37 -2.45 -1.22
N LYS A 17 -4.06 -2.99 -0.02
CA LYS A 17 -4.03 -4.45 0.21
C LYS A 17 -5.39 -5.08 -0.09
N LYS A 18 -6.47 -4.53 0.48
CA LYS A 18 -7.84 -5.03 0.26
C LYS A 18 -8.29 -4.89 -1.19
N PHE A 19 -7.96 -3.76 -1.81
CA PHE A 19 -8.19 -3.51 -3.22
C PHE A 19 -7.52 -4.58 -4.09
N ARG A 20 -6.20 -4.77 -3.96
CA ARG A 20 -5.45 -5.81 -4.70
C ARG A 20 -6.02 -7.20 -4.44
N ASN A 21 -6.29 -7.54 -3.18
CA ASN A 21 -6.80 -8.86 -2.80
C ASN A 21 -8.21 -9.15 -3.36
N ALA A 22 -8.97 -8.12 -3.77
CA ALA A 22 -10.25 -8.32 -4.44
C ALA A 22 -10.10 -8.98 -5.82
N PHE A 23 -8.99 -8.74 -6.53
CA PHE A 23 -8.69 -9.31 -7.85
C PHE A 23 -8.22 -10.78 -7.79
N ASP A 24 -7.76 -11.24 -6.62
CA ASP A 24 -7.37 -12.63 -6.33
C ASP A 24 -8.54 -13.46 -5.74
N ASN A 25 -9.67 -12.83 -5.44
CA ASN A 25 -10.74 -13.48 -4.71
C ASN A 25 -11.62 -14.35 -5.63
N LYS A 26 -11.46 -15.67 -5.53
CA LYS A 26 -12.26 -16.68 -6.28
C LYS A 26 -13.78 -16.56 -6.14
N SER A 27 -14.27 -15.92 -5.07
CA SER A 27 -15.71 -15.71 -4.85
C SER A 27 -16.27 -14.48 -5.58
N ARG A 28 -15.41 -13.69 -6.23
CA ARG A 28 -15.72 -12.45 -6.94
C ARG A 28 -15.38 -12.59 -8.42
N ASP A 29 -16.10 -11.83 -9.24
CA ASP A 29 -15.96 -11.78 -10.69
C ASP A 29 -15.98 -10.30 -11.09
N LEU A 30 -14.92 -9.58 -10.73
CA LEU A 30 -14.84 -8.13 -10.89
C LEU A 30 -15.00 -7.76 -12.37
N LYS A 31 -15.92 -6.83 -12.65
CA LYS A 31 -16.19 -6.33 -14.00
C LYS A 31 -16.40 -4.83 -13.97
N PHE A 32 -15.70 -4.10 -14.82
CA PHE A 32 -15.83 -2.66 -14.98
C PHE A 32 -15.94 -2.31 -16.47
N ARG A 33 -16.92 -1.50 -16.83
CA ARG A 33 -17.30 -1.17 -18.21
C ARG A 33 -17.50 -2.42 -19.08
N GLY A 34 -18.10 -3.44 -18.47
CA GLY A 34 -18.35 -4.75 -19.09
C GLY A 34 -17.12 -5.63 -19.29
N LYS A 35 -15.91 -5.18 -18.94
CA LYS A 35 -14.67 -5.96 -19.07
C LYS A 35 -14.30 -6.61 -17.74
N ALA A 36 -13.82 -7.85 -17.81
CA ALA A 36 -13.37 -8.59 -16.64
C ALA A 36 -12.07 -7.99 -16.07
N MET A 37 -11.91 -8.09 -14.76
CA MET A 37 -10.72 -7.62 -14.07
C MET A 37 -10.26 -8.66 -13.04
N ALA A 38 -9.29 -9.47 -13.43
CA ALA A 38 -8.74 -10.50 -12.55
C ALA A 38 -7.22 -10.36 -12.43
N LEU A 39 -6.68 -10.74 -11.26
CA LEU A 39 -5.24 -10.79 -11.06
C LEU A 39 -4.57 -11.80 -12.00
N LEU A 40 -5.30 -12.87 -12.36
CA LEU A 40 -4.86 -13.88 -13.31
C LEU A 40 -4.55 -13.29 -14.69
N MET A 41 -5.34 -12.34 -15.18
CA MET A 41 -5.09 -11.69 -16.48
C MET A 41 -3.74 -10.97 -16.49
N ILE A 42 -3.40 -10.29 -15.40
CA ILE A 42 -2.12 -9.58 -15.25
C ILE A 42 -0.96 -10.58 -15.12
N TYR A 43 -1.21 -11.71 -14.46
CA TYR A 43 -0.23 -12.78 -14.32
C TYR A 43 0.12 -13.41 -15.68
N GLU A 44 -0.89 -13.69 -16.52
CA GLU A 44 -0.70 -14.22 -17.87
C GLU A 44 0.11 -13.27 -18.75
N ILE A 45 -0.16 -11.97 -18.68
CA ILE A 45 0.63 -10.94 -19.38
C ILE A 45 2.09 -10.95 -18.89
N TRP A 46 2.31 -11.05 -17.58
CA TRP A 46 3.67 -11.12 -17.02
C TRP A 46 4.41 -12.39 -17.48
N LEU A 47 3.72 -13.53 -17.56
CA LEU A 47 4.31 -14.76 -18.10
C LEU A 47 4.67 -14.58 -19.58
N ALA A 48 3.78 -14.03 -20.40
CA ALA A 48 4.00 -13.78 -21.82
C ALA A 48 5.19 -12.83 -22.08
N SER A 49 5.45 -11.89 -21.15
CA SER A 49 6.59 -10.96 -21.28
C SER A 49 7.97 -11.61 -21.15
N GLY A 50 8.06 -12.88 -20.71
CA GLY A 50 9.32 -13.59 -20.49
C GLY A 50 10.05 -13.23 -19.19
N ASP A 51 9.64 -12.17 -18.47
CA ASP A 51 10.28 -11.72 -17.21
C ASP A 51 10.26 -12.77 -16.08
N HIS A 52 9.41 -13.78 -16.19
CA HIS A 52 9.34 -14.91 -15.26
C HIS A 52 10.49 -15.90 -15.43
N CYS A 53 11.12 -15.94 -16.62
CA CYS A 53 12.11 -16.92 -16.99
C CYS A 53 13.52 -16.38 -16.73
N MET A 54 14.21 -16.94 -15.73
CA MET A 54 15.58 -16.53 -15.39
C MET A 54 16.64 -16.98 -16.41
N THR A 55 16.27 -17.84 -17.38
CA THR A 55 17.19 -18.42 -18.36
C THR A 55 17.10 -17.75 -19.74
N SER A 56 16.01 -17.03 -20.05
CA SER A 56 15.88 -16.26 -21.29
C SER A 56 16.45 -14.85 -21.10
N THR A 57 17.71 -14.68 -21.48
CA THR A 57 18.39 -13.40 -21.75
C THR A 57 18.40 -12.34 -20.64
N ALA A 58 19.57 -12.27 -19.99
CA ALA A 58 20.06 -11.20 -19.13
C ALA A 58 19.39 -11.08 -17.74
N SER A 59 20.23 -10.86 -16.74
CA SER A 59 19.92 -10.52 -15.34
C SER A 59 19.08 -9.24 -15.15
N LEU A 60 18.45 -8.72 -16.21
CA LEU A 60 17.69 -7.47 -16.27
C LEU A 60 16.22 -7.80 -16.57
N ARG A 61 15.35 -7.64 -15.58
CA ARG A 61 13.90 -7.73 -15.75
C ARG A 61 13.36 -6.44 -16.36
N ARG A 62 12.40 -6.56 -17.29
CA ARG A 62 11.75 -5.39 -17.91
C ARG A 62 10.80 -4.69 -16.95
N TYR A 63 10.15 -5.46 -16.09
CA TYR A 63 9.18 -5.00 -15.09
C TYR A 63 9.55 -5.49 -13.69
N ASN A 64 9.20 -4.68 -12.69
CA ASN A 64 9.51 -4.96 -11.29
C ASN A 64 8.47 -5.90 -10.64
N PHE A 65 8.20 -7.05 -11.29
CA PHE A 65 7.30 -8.08 -10.80
C PHE A 65 8.04 -9.38 -10.50
N THR A 66 7.44 -10.16 -9.61
CA THR A 66 7.90 -11.48 -9.18
C THR A 66 6.68 -12.38 -9.03
N HIS A 67 6.90 -13.69 -8.94
CA HIS A 67 5.83 -14.65 -8.68
C HIS A 67 5.00 -14.33 -7.41
N ASP A 68 5.61 -13.72 -6.39
CA ASP A 68 4.95 -13.31 -5.14
C ASP A 68 3.86 -12.25 -5.32
N HIS A 69 3.84 -11.54 -6.45
CA HIS A 69 2.78 -10.57 -6.77
C HIS A 69 1.45 -11.25 -7.09
N TYR A 70 1.50 -12.48 -7.58
CA TYR A 70 0.37 -13.20 -8.16
C TYR A 70 -0.01 -14.43 -7.33
N ASN A 71 0.96 -15.19 -6.82
CA ASN A 71 0.69 -16.37 -5.99
C ASN A 71 0.55 -16.00 -4.51
N LEU A 72 -0.61 -15.47 -4.14
CA LEU A 72 -0.82 -14.85 -2.84
C LEU A 72 -1.17 -15.86 -1.74
N ASN A 73 -0.21 -16.10 -0.84
CA ASN A 73 -0.50 -16.71 0.47
C ASN A 73 -0.91 -15.66 1.51
N ALA A 74 -1.33 -16.12 2.70
CA ALA A 74 -1.78 -15.23 3.78
C ALA A 74 -0.75 -14.16 4.18
N TYR A 75 0.55 -14.48 4.12
CA TYR A 75 1.63 -13.54 4.42
C TYR A 75 1.81 -12.50 3.29
N LEU A 76 1.82 -12.94 2.03
CA LEU A 76 1.98 -12.06 0.86
C LEU A 76 0.77 -11.11 0.67
N LYS A 77 -0.42 -11.53 1.11
CA LYS A 77 -1.62 -10.68 1.17
C LYS A 77 -1.45 -9.45 2.07
N MET A 78 -0.53 -9.52 3.03
CA MET A 78 -0.23 -8.44 3.98
C MET A 78 0.90 -7.51 3.54
N ARG A 79 1.63 -7.82 2.46
CA ARG A 79 2.74 -6.98 1.99
C ARG A 79 2.23 -5.82 1.14
N VAL A 80 2.20 -4.62 1.73
CA VAL A 80 1.83 -3.35 1.06
C VAL A 80 2.63 -3.11 -0.20
N PHE A 81 3.95 -3.35 -0.17
CA PHE A 81 4.82 -3.15 -1.33
C PHE A 81 4.36 -3.94 -2.57
N LEU A 82 4.03 -5.22 -2.41
CA LEU A 82 3.52 -6.04 -3.51
C LEU A 82 2.14 -5.54 -3.96
N ALA A 83 1.30 -5.12 -3.02
CA ALA A 83 -0.04 -4.63 -3.32
C ALA A 83 -0.04 -3.32 -4.12
N VAL A 84 0.86 -2.37 -3.82
CA VAL A 84 0.95 -1.09 -4.54
C VAL A 84 1.54 -1.22 -5.94
N GLN A 85 2.36 -2.25 -6.19
CA GLN A 85 2.95 -2.46 -7.50
C GLN A 85 1.95 -2.98 -8.53
N ILE A 86 0.90 -3.68 -8.11
CA ILE A 86 -0.14 -4.19 -9.03
C ILE A 86 -0.86 -3.05 -9.76
N PRO A 87 -1.48 -2.06 -9.09
CA PRO A 87 -2.10 -0.94 -9.77
C PRO A 87 -1.11 0.21 -10.03
N SER A 88 0.10 -0.09 -10.52
CA SER A 88 1.13 0.92 -10.77
C SER A 88 1.30 1.27 -12.24
N ALA A 89 1.93 2.42 -12.53
CA ALA A 89 2.33 2.79 -13.88
C ALA A 89 3.16 1.69 -14.60
N THR A 90 3.98 0.92 -13.86
CA THR A 90 4.73 -0.20 -14.42
C THR A 90 3.83 -1.33 -14.89
N CYS A 91 2.75 -1.64 -14.16
CA CYS A 91 1.77 -2.64 -14.59
C CYS A 91 1.00 -2.16 -15.82
N ILE A 92 0.62 -0.87 -15.85
CA ILE A 92 -0.05 -0.27 -17.01
C ILE A 92 0.84 -0.35 -18.25
N LYS A 93 2.13 -0.06 -18.11
CA LYS A 93 3.11 -0.23 -19.18
C LYS A 93 3.17 -1.68 -19.64
N MET A 94 3.26 -2.64 -18.72
CA MET A 94 3.29 -4.06 -19.06
C MET A 94 2.06 -4.50 -19.86
N ILE A 95 0.87 -4.02 -19.51
CA ILE A 95 -0.37 -4.28 -20.26
C ILE A 95 -0.30 -3.68 -21.67
N LYS A 96 0.17 -2.44 -21.80
CA LYS A 96 0.30 -1.75 -23.10
C LYS A 96 1.29 -2.44 -24.01
N ASP A 97 2.50 -2.71 -23.52
CA ASP A 97 3.57 -3.39 -24.26
C ASP A 97 3.08 -4.78 -24.75
N HIS A 98 2.21 -5.47 -24.01
CA HIS A 98 1.62 -6.75 -24.44
C HIS A 98 0.57 -6.58 -25.55
N CYS A 99 -0.24 -5.52 -25.52
CA CYS A 99 -1.23 -5.22 -26.56
C CYS A 99 -0.62 -4.61 -27.83
N GLU A 100 0.59 -4.04 -27.74
CA GLU A 100 1.35 -3.47 -28.86
C GLU A 100 2.21 -4.52 -29.58
N ASP A 101 2.36 -5.71 -29.00
CA ASP A 101 3.10 -6.83 -29.60
C ASP A 101 2.19 -7.57 -30.58
N ASP A 102 2.50 -7.45 -31.88
CA ASP A 102 1.77 -8.05 -33.01
C ASP A 102 1.63 -9.58 -32.92
N SER A 103 2.40 -10.25 -32.06
CA SER A 103 2.27 -11.69 -31.82
C SER A 103 1.10 -12.07 -30.89
N ASN A 104 0.49 -11.09 -30.21
CA ASN A 104 -0.62 -11.30 -29.29
C ASN A 104 -1.95 -10.87 -29.92
N GLU A 105 -3.02 -11.62 -29.68
CA GLU A 105 -4.38 -11.25 -30.11
C GLU A 105 -5.04 -10.20 -29.17
N ALA A 106 -4.32 -9.74 -28.16
CA ALA A 106 -4.81 -8.86 -27.11
C ALA A 106 -5.01 -7.42 -27.62
N VAL A 107 -6.23 -6.88 -27.49
CA VAL A 107 -6.54 -5.50 -27.90
C VAL A 107 -6.59 -4.58 -26.70
N ILE A 108 -5.93 -3.43 -26.79
CA ILE A 108 -5.85 -2.44 -25.69
C ILE A 108 -7.23 -2.02 -25.14
N ALA A 109 -8.26 -1.99 -25.99
CA ALA A 109 -9.63 -1.66 -25.63
C ALA A 109 -10.23 -2.61 -24.57
N ASP A 110 -9.79 -3.87 -24.54
CA ASP A 110 -10.25 -4.86 -23.55
C ASP A 110 -9.67 -4.59 -22.15
N TYR A 111 -8.50 -3.96 -22.09
CA TYR A 111 -7.79 -3.64 -20.85
C TYR A 111 -7.97 -2.18 -20.42
N GLN A 112 -8.55 -1.32 -21.26
CA GLN A 112 -8.73 0.10 -20.97
C GLN A 112 -9.41 0.39 -19.62
N PRO A 113 -10.47 -0.33 -19.20
CA PRO A 113 -11.09 -0.10 -17.89
C PRO A 113 -10.13 -0.39 -16.72
N MET A 114 -9.29 -1.43 -16.84
CA MET A 114 -8.27 -1.76 -15.84
C MET A 114 -7.15 -0.72 -15.82
N ILE A 115 -6.71 -0.25 -17.00
CA ILE A 115 -5.69 0.79 -17.14
C ILE A 115 -6.15 2.10 -16.48
N ASP A 116 -7.37 2.55 -16.77
CA ASP A 116 -7.94 3.77 -16.19
C ASP A 116 -8.03 3.68 -14.67
N LEU A 117 -8.50 2.53 -14.17
CA LEU A 117 -8.60 2.25 -12.75
C LEU A 117 -7.22 2.26 -12.08
N PHE A 118 -6.24 1.56 -12.66
CA PHE A 118 -4.88 1.49 -12.12
C PHE A 118 -4.20 2.85 -12.15
N ALA A 119 -4.39 3.66 -13.18
CA ALA A 119 -3.83 5.01 -13.24
C ALA A 119 -4.36 5.89 -12.10
N LYS A 120 -5.66 5.82 -11.80
CA LYS A 120 -6.26 6.54 -10.68
C LYS A 120 -5.78 6.02 -9.32
N VAL A 121 -5.62 4.70 -9.17
CA VAL A 121 -5.12 4.11 -7.93
C VAL A 121 -3.63 4.40 -7.69
N ASP A 122 -2.78 4.32 -8.72
CA ASP A 122 -1.36 4.71 -8.66
C ASP A 122 -1.25 6.17 -8.18
N ARG A 123 -2.05 7.06 -8.79
CA ARG A 123 -2.10 8.47 -8.40
C ARG A 123 -2.58 8.68 -6.97
N LEU A 124 -3.57 7.91 -6.51
CA LEU A 124 -4.04 7.94 -5.12
C LEU A 124 -2.91 7.54 -4.15
N VAL A 125 -2.20 6.45 -4.44
CA VAL A 125 -1.06 5.98 -3.63
C VAL A 125 0.03 7.04 -3.57
N ASP A 126 0.31 7.70 -4.69
CA ASP A 126 1.30 8.77 -4.79
C ASP A 126 0.90 10.00 -3.97
N ILE A 127 -0.36 10.46 -4.05
CA ILE A 127 -0.88 11.57 -3.23
C ILE A 127 -0.76 11.24 -1.73
N TRP A 128 -1.15 10.03 -1.33
CA TRP A 128 -1.09 9.60 0.06
C TRP A 128 0.34 9.42 0.58
N ASN A 129 1.27 9.02 -0.28
CA ASN A 129 2.69 8.89 0.05
C ASN A 129 3.50 10.16 -0.25
N GLY A 130 2.83 11.31 -0.45
CA GLY A 130 3.47 12.61 -0.66
C GLY A 130 4.52 12.88 0.42
N THR A 131 5.72 13.31 -0.01
CA THR A 131 6.80 13.71 0.91
C THR A 131 7.24 15.12 0.55
N ASN A 132 7.67 15.91 1.54
CA ASN A 132 8.35 17.18 1.27
C ASN A 132 9.36 17.01 0.13
N HIS A 133 9.30 17.89 -0.87
CA HIS A 133 10.24 17.93 -1.98
C HIS A 133 11.67 17.77 -1.44
N LYS A 134 12.20 16.54 -1.52
CA LYS A 134 13.61 16.28 -1.32
C LYS A 134 14.20 16.23 -2.72
N LYS A 135 15.08 17.19 -3.03
CA LYS A 135 15.91 17.20 -4.24
C LYS A 135 16.41 15.76 -4.49
N GLY A 136 16.06 15.19 -5.64
CA GLY A 136 16.52 13.86 -6.07
C GLY A 136 15.56 12.68 -5.83
N LYS A 137 14.30 12.88 -5.42
CA LYS A 137 13.30 11.81 -5.43
C LYS A 137 12.46 11.81 -6.71
N VAL A 138 12.23 10.62 -7.25
CA VAL A 138 11.51 10.30 -8.49
C VAL A 138 10.01 10.68 -8.48
N ARG A 139 9.44 11.10 -7.34
CA ARG A 139 7.99 11.33 -7.19
C ARG A 139 7.69 12.78 -6.83
N ASP A 140 7.19 13.52 -7.81
CA ASP A 140 6.75 14.92 -7.69
C ASP A 140 5.30 14.99 -7.19
N VAL A 141 5.12 14.71 -5.90
CA VAL A 141 3.84 14.95 -5.20
C VAL A 141 4.09 15.88 -4.04
N GLU A 142 3.48 17.07 -4.11
CA GLU A 142 3.61 18.08 -3.07
C GLU A 142 2.64 17.83 -1.90
N LEU A 143 2.95 18.45 -0.77
CA LEU A 143 2.03 18.42 0.37
C LEU A 143 0.82 19.30 0.08
N ILE A 144 -0.37 18.84 0.50
CA ILE A 144 -1.59 19.65 0.42
C ILE A 144 -1.45 20.82 1.38
N ASN A 145 -1.50 22.05 0.85
CA ASN A 145 -1.28 23.27 1.63
C ASN A 145 -2.47 24.23 1.67
N LYS A 146 -3.58 23.92 1.01
CA LYS A 146 -4.78 24.77 1.00
C LYS A 146 -6.07 23.95 0.84
N PRO A 147 -7.23 24.47 1.25
CA PRO A 147 -8.52 23.78 1.10
C PRO A 147 -8.84 23.36 -0.33
N LYS A 148 -8.49 24.20 -1.32
CA LYS A 148 -8.73 23.94 -2.76
C LYS A 148 -7.48 23.44 -3.48
N HIS A 149 -6.70 22.58 -2.84
CA HIS A 149 -5.51 21.99 -3.45
C HIS A 149 -5.87 21.03 -4.58
N ARG A 150 -5.09 21.01 -5.67
CA ARG A 150 -5.33 20.14 -6.84
C ARG A 150 -5.48 18.66 -6.47
N HIS A 151 -4.64 18.18 -5.55
CA HIS A 151 -4.66 16.79 -5.08
C HIS A 151 -5.97 16.41 -4.41
N ILE A 152 -6.73 17.35 -3.82
CA ILE A 152 -8.05 17.04 -3.26
C ILE A 152 -9.03 16.74 -4.39
N THR A 153 -9.01 17.53 -5.48
CA THR A 153 -9.81 17.25 -6.68
C THR A 153 -9.43 15.91 -7.30
N GLU A 154 -8.14 15.61 -7.43
CA GLU A 154 -7.67 14.33 -7.95
C GLU A 154 -8.17 13.13 -7.11
N LEU A 155 -8.20 13.26 -5.77
CA LEU A 155 -8.77 12.24 -4.89
C LEU A 155 -10.28 12.06 -5.10
N PHE A 156 -11.02 13.14 -5.31
CA PHE A 156 -12.43 13.05 -5.67
C PHE A 156 -12.65 12.42 -7.05
N ASP A 157 -11.76 12.62 -8.01
CA ASP A 157 -11.82 11.94 -9.31
C ASP A 157 -11.62 10.43 -9.19
N VAL A 158 -10.76 9.99 -8.27
CA VAL A 158 -10.63 8.57 -7.93
C VAL A 158 -11.98 8.06 -7.41
N LEU A 159 -12.57 8.75 -6.43
CA LEU A 159 -13.86 8.35 -5.87
C LEU A 159 -14.98 8.33 -6.91
N ARG A 160 -15.00 9.30 -7.84
CA ARG A 160 -15.95 9.34 -8.97
C ARG A 160 -15.83 8.11 -9.85
N LEU A 161 -14.62 7.66 -10.17
CA LEU A 161 -14.40 6.45 -10.97
C LEU A 161 -14.93 5.20 -10.24
N PHE A 162 -14.67 5.07 -8.94
CA PHE A 162 -15.21 3.95 -8.16
C PHE A 162 -16.74 4.01 -8.04
N GLU A 163 -17.33 5.21 -8.00
CA GLU A 163 -18.79 5.37 -8.02
C GLU A 163 -19.39 5.05 -9.39
N GLU A 164 -18.73 5.38 -10.50
CA GLU A 164 -19.10 4.93 -11.84
C GLU A 164 -19.13 3.40 -11.90
N TRP A 165 -18.05 2.76 -11.46
CA TRP A 165 -17.97 1.29 -11.40
C TRP A 165 -19.08 0.69 -10.53
N ARG A 166 -19.36 1.28 -9.36
CA ARG A 166 -20.46 0.83 -8.50
C ARG A 166 -21.84 1.00 -9.16
N LYS A 167 -22.05 2.07 -9.93
CA LYS A 167 -23.32 2.35 -10.63
C LYS A 167 -23.64 1.34 -11.72
N GLU A 168 -22.65 0.72 -12.36
CA GLU A 168 -22.89 -0.41 -13.28
C GLU A 168 -23.62 -1.57 -12.60
N GLY A 169 -23.34 -1.79 -11.30
CA GLY A 169 -24.06 -2.72 -10.44
C GLY A 169 -25.41 -2.21 -9.93
N LYS A 170 -26.00 -1.18 -10.55
CA LYS A 170 -27.21 -0.47 -10.09
C LYS A 170 -27.04 0.10 -8.66
N GLY A 171 -25.83 0.53 -8.31
CA GLY A 171 -25.51 1.08 -6.99
C GLY A 171 -25.39 0.05 -5.86
N LYS A 172 -25.55 -1.25 -6.16
CA LYS A 172 -25.46 -2.35 -5.20
C LYS A 172 -24.03 -2.90 -5.13
N PHE A 173 -23.64 -3.40 -3.96
CA PHE A 173 -22.37 -4.11 -3.78
C PHE A 173 -22.49 -5.54 -4.27
N THR A 174 -22.27 -5.74 -5.57
CA THR A 174 -22.31 -7.06 -6.22
C THR A 174 -20.94 -7.77 -6.15
N LYS A 175 -20.87 -8.98 -6.70
CA LYS A 175 -19.60 -9.71 -6.91
C LYS A 175 -18.70 -9.06 -7.97
N ASN A 176 -19.26 -8.17 -8.79
CA ASN A 176 -18.58 -7.51 -9.90
C ASN A 176 -17.84 -6.23 -9.48
N PHE A 177 -17.99 -5.84 -8.23
CA PHE A 177 -17.38 -4.65 -7.64
C PHE A 177 -16.47 -5.04 -6.46
N ILE A 178 -15.64 -4.13 -5.97
CA ILE A 178 -14.90 -4.33 -4.72
C ILE A 178 -15.85 -4.50 -3.52
N THR A 179 -15.34 -5.00 -2.40
CA THR A 179 -16.17 -5.17 -1.20
C THR A 179 -16.67 -3.83 -0.68
N LYS A 180 -17.86 -3.84 -0.04
CA LYS A 180 -18.45 -2.66 0.61
C LYS A 180 -17.44 -1.95 1.52
N GLN A 181 -16.79 -2.71 2.39
CA GLN A 181 -15.78 -2.17 3.32
C GLN A 181 -14.59 -1.51 2.59
N THR A 182 -14.10 -2.08 1.49
CA THR A 182 -13.01 -1.47 0.72
C THR A 182 -13.45 -0.15 0.08
N TYR A 183 -14.68 -0.08 -0.40
CA TYR A 183 -15.22 1.17 -0.97
C TYR A 183 -15.50 2.22 0.11
N GLU A 184 -16.08 1.84 1.24
CA GLU A 184 -16.33 2.75 2.37
C GLU A 184 -15.02 3.34 2.90
N ASP A 185 -13.96 2.53 3.03
CA ASP A 185 -12.65 3.04 3.40
C ASP A 185 -12.10 4.06 2.39
N LEU A 186 -12.31 3.86 1.08
CA LEU A 186 -11.93 4.85 0.07
C LEU A 186 -12.68 6.17 0.28
N VAL A 187 -14.00 6.09 0.53
CA VAL A 187 -14.83 7.27 0.83
C VAL A 187 -14.26 8.00 2.03
N TRP A 188 -13.96 7.28 3.12
CA TRP A 188 -13.46 7.87 4.37
C TRP A 188 -12.05 8.44 4.20
N MET A 189 -11.19 7.80 3.40
CA MET A 189 -9.89 8.33 3.01
C MET A 189 -10.01 9.67 2.30
N VAL A 190 -10.83 9.76 1.26
CA VAL A 190 -10.97 10.96 0.42
C VAL A 190 -11.63 12.10 1.20
N PHE A 191 -12.77 11.83 1.85
CA PHE A 191 -13.48 12.84 2.63
C PHE A 191 -12.71 13.25 3.89
N GLY A 192 -12.00 12.33 4.54
CA GLY A 192 -11.16 12.64 5.70
C GLY A 192 -10.05 13.63 5.36
N ILE A 193 -9.31 13.39 4.26
CA ILE A 193 -8.30 14.34 3.77
C ILE A 193 -8.92 15.69 3.42
N ALA A 194 -10.04 15.69 2.68
CA ALA A 194 -10.71 16.93 2.30
C ALA A 194 -11.20 17.72 3.53
N ALA A 195 -11.78 17.04 4.52
CA ALA A 195 -12.24 17.67 5.76
C ALA A 195 -11.08 18.28 6.54
N VAL A 196 -9.96 17.56 6.72
CA VAL A 196 -8.77 18.14 7.38
C VAL A 196 -8.26 19.34 6.59
N ALA A 197 -8.18 19.25 5.27
CA ALA A 197 -7.73 20.37 4.45
C ALA A 197 -8.63 21.61 4.61
N CYS A 198 -9.95 21.44 4.56
CA CYS A 198 -10.91 22.54 4.69
C CYS A 198 -10.99 23.14 6.09
N LEU A 199 -10.76 22.34 7.15
CA LEU A 199 -10.92 22.78 8.53
C LEU A 199 -9.61 23.27 9.17
N TYR A 200 -8.46 22.82 8.66
CA TYR A 200 -7.15 23.12 9.26
C TYR A 200 -6.27 24.06 8.42
N LEU A 201 -6.35 23.99 7.09
CA LEU A 201 -5.45 24.75 6.21
C LEU A 201 -6.03 26.11 5.85
N ASP A 202 -5.15 27.08 5.72
CA ASP A 202 -5.49 28.44 5.30
C ASP A 202 -5.35 28.56 3.76
N ASP A 203 -6.10 29.49 3.16
CA ASP A 203 -6.05 29.70 1.70
C ASP A 203 -4.70 30.28 1.21
N ASP A 204 -3.92 30.87 2.12
CA ASP A 204 -2.62 31.48 1.83
C ASP A 204 -1.46 30.46 1.67
N GLY A 205 -1.70 29.18 1.99
CA GLY A 205 -0.69 28.13 1.89
C GLY A 205 0.33 28.09 3.03
N SER A 206 0.14 28.87 4.10
CA SER A 206 1.06 28.95 5.24
C SER A 206 1.15 27.66 6.05
N LYS A 207 0.07 26.87 6.05
CA LYS A 207 -0.01 25.55 6.69
C LYS A 207 0.08 24.46 5.63
N THR A 208 0.71 23.34 5.99
CA THR A 208 0.80 22.16 5.12
C THR A 208 0.36 20.91 5.85
N MET A 209 -0.41 20.07 5.18
CA MET A 209 -0.77 18.75 5.64
C MET A 209 0.11 17.70 4.96
N HIS A 210 0.80 16.90 5.77
CA HIS A 210 1.55 15.74 5.28
C HIS A 210 0.64 14.52 5.20
N GLN A 211 0.16 14.19 3.99
CA GLN A 211 -0.79 13.11 3.72
C GLN A 211 -0.29 11.75 4.21
N GLY A 212 1.02 11.48 4.09
CA GLY A 212 1.64 10.26 4.60
C GLY A 212 1.62 10.07 6.12
N ARG A 213 1.14 11.06 6.89
CA ARG A 213 0.90 10.93 8.34
C ARG A 213 -0.55 10.56 8.68
N GLY A 214 -1.42 10.42 7.69
CA GLY A 214 -2.82 10.00 7.89
C GLY A 214 -3.02 8.51 8.10
N GLY A 215 -1.96 7.69 8.00
CA GLY A 215 -2.02 6.24 8.19
C GLY A 215 -1.49 5.77 9.55
N THR A 216 -1.62 4.47 9.81
CA THR A 216 -1.17 3.84 11.07
C THR A 216 0.23 3.21 11.00
N ASP A 217 1.00 3.43 9.91
CA ASP A 217 2.34 2.87 9.71
C ASP A 217 3.29 3.11 10.89
N VAL A 218 3.17 4.25 11.58
CA VAL A 218 3.99 4.54 12.77
C VAL A 218 3.66 3.60 13.94
N ASN A 219 2.41 3.16 14.07
CA ASN A 219 1.98 2.18 15.06
C ASN A 219 2.48 0.78 14.67
N GLU A 220 2.38 0.41 13.39
CA GLU A 220 2.93 -0.87 12.92
C GLU A 220 4.44 -0.96 13.14
N ASN A 221 5.17 0.13 12.86
CA ASN A 221 6.61 0.20 13.11
C ASN A 221 6.92 0.07 14.61
N PHE A 222 6.10 0.66 15.48
CA PHE A 222 6.21 0.47 16.92
C PHE A 222 5.99 -0.99 17.33
N PHE A 223 4.93 -1.64 16.82
CA PHE A 223 4.68 -3.06 17.07
C PHE A 223 5.79 -3.96 16.53
N SER A 224 6.37 -3.63 15.38
CA SER A 224 7.52 -4.35 14.82
C SER A 224 8.74 -4.28 15.75
N ARG A 225 9.04 -3.10 16.31
CA ARG A 225 10.12 -2.94 17.30
C ARG A 225 9.88 -3.77 18.56
N MET A 226 8.64 -3.84 19.05
CA MET A 226 8.30 -4.72 20.17
C MET A 226 8.53 -6.19 19.79
N ARG A 227 8.15 -6.60 18.57
CA ARG A 227 8.32 -7.98 18.09
C ARG A 227 9.78 -8.34 17.81
N TYR A 228 10.64 -7.37 17.55
CA TYR A 228 12.08 -7.59 17.45
C TYR A 228 12.68 -8.06 18.78
N ILE A 229 12.16 -7.56 19.90
CA ILE A 229 12.58 -8.00 21.25
C ILE A 229 12.03 -9.41 21.53
N ASN A 230 10.74 -9.63 21.21
CA ASN A 230 10.10 -10.93 21.36
C ASN A 230 9.04 -11.12 20.27
N SER A 231 9.27 -12.08 19.36
CA SER A 231 8.44 -12.26 18.16
C SER A 231 6.99 -12.66 18.45
N ASN A 232 6.72 -13.26 19.62
CA ASN A 232 5.37 -13.66 20.02
C ASN A 232 5.17 -13.40 21.53
N PRO A 233 5.02 -12.13 21.94
CA PRO A 233 4.97 -11.78 23.35
C PRO A 233 3.60 -12.06 23.95
N THR A 234 3.57 -12.56 25.18
CA THR A 234 2.36 -12.49 26.02
C THR A 234 2.00 -11.03 26.31
N MET A 235 0.80 -10.76 26.83
CA MET A 235 0.40 -9.39 27.19
C MET A 235 1.38 -8.70 28.16
N GLN A 236 1.90 -9.44 29.15
CA GLN A 236 2.88 -8.90 30.09
C GLN A 236 4.19 -8.56 29.38
N GLN A 237 4.69 -9.48 28.55
CA GLN A 237 5.91 -9.26 27.77
C GLN A 237 5.77 -8.11 26.77
N ALA A 238 4.58 -7.92 26.20
CA ALA A 238 4.29 -6.80 25.29
C ALA A 238 4.33 -5.46 26.04
N ARG A 239 3.83 -5.39 27.28
CA ARG A 239 3.92 -4.19 28.13
C ARG A 239 5.37 -3.86 28.49
N GLU A 240 6.15 -4.87 28.86
CA GLU A 240 7.58 -4.73 29.15
C GLU A 240 8.35 -4.27 27.90
N ALA A 241 8.11 -4.90 26.75
CA ALA A 241 8.71 -4.52 25.47
C ALA A 241 8.32 -3.09 25.04
N ALA A 242 7.05 -2.71 25.20
CA ALA A 242 6.60 -1.34 24.94
C ALA A 242 7.35 -0.33 25.81
N SER A 243 7.51 -0.63 27.11
CA SER A 243 8.30 0.18 28.05
C SER A 243 9.78 0.25 27.65
N GLN A 244 10.38 -0.85 27.19
CA GLN A 244 11.76 -0.87 26.70
C GLN A 244 11.95 -0.02 25.44
N VAL A 245 11.02 -0.11 24.47
CA VAL A 245 11.07 0.70 23.23
C VAL A 245 10.92 2.18 23.53
N THR A 246 10.06 2.56 24.49
CA THR A 246 9.87 3.96 24.88
C THR A 246 11.00 4.49 25.76
N SER A 247 11.51 3.71 26.72
CA SER A 247 12.61 4.11 27.62
C SER A 247 13.95 4.24 26.90
N GLY A 248 14.28 3.33 25.96
CA GLY A 248 15.49 3.42 25.14
C GLY A 248 15.50 4.59 24.15
N SER A 249 14.37 5.27 23.95
CA SER A 249 14.25 6.43 23.06
C SER A 249 14.46 7.78 23.77
N GLY A 250 14.45 7.84 25.10
CA GLY A 250 14.52 9.10 25.86
C GLY A 250 13.32 10.04 25.61
N MET A 251 13.17 11.07 26.45
CA MET A 251 12.06 12.04 26.39
C MET A 251 11.95 12.83 25.07
N HIS A 252 12.98 12.79 24.22
CA HIS A 252 13.11 13.66 23.04
C HIS A 252 13.10 12.93 21.69
N ILE A 253 13.12 11.59 21.63
CA ILE A 253 13.00 10.85 20.36
C ILE A 253 11.60 10.22 20.28
N LYS A 254 10.85 10.62 19.25
CA LYS A 254 9.46 10.21 19.03
C LYS A 254 9.40 8.69 18.82
N ALA A 255 8.87 7.95 19.80
CA ALA A 255 8.66 6.50 19.73
C ALA A 255 7.91 6.04 18.46
N PHE A 256 7.03 6.92 17.96
CA PHE A 256 6.30 6.78 16.70
C PHE A 256 7.02 7.48 15.54
N GLN A 257 8.16 6.94 15.13
CA GLN A 257 8.89 7.36 13.93
C GLN A 257 9.14 6.18 13.00
N SER A 258 8.73 6.32 11.74
CA SER A 258 9.21 5.48 10.64
C SER A 258 10.71 5.75 10.46
N LYS A 259 11.56 4.75 10.71
CA LYS A 259 13.03 4.90 10.52
C LYS A 259 13.48 4.64 9.09
N ASN A 260 12.67 4.00 8.24
CA ASN A 260 12.91 3.86 6.81
C ASN A 260 11.59 3.53 6.08
N LYS A 261 11.55 3.73 4.75
CA LYS A 261 10.47 3.25 3.85
C LYS A 261 10.50 1.71 3.71
N GLY A 262 10.63 0.99 4.82
CA GLY A 262 10.54 -0.46 4.88
C GLY A 262 9.17 -0.86 5.40
N ASN A 263 8.57 -1.89 4.82
CA ASN A 263 7.38 -2.50 5.40
C ASN A 263 7.75 -3.07 6.78
N SER A 264 6.78 -3.06 7.69
CA SER A 264 6.76 -3.78 8.96
C SER A 264 6.97 -5.32 8.84
N GLY A 265 7.14 -5.84 7.62
CA GLY A 265 7.43 -7.24 7.29
C GLY A 265 8.82 -7.51 6.68
N THR A 266 9.68 -6.51 6.53
CA THR A 266 11.10 -6.74 6.20
C THR A 266 11.92 -6.40 7.43
N ALA A 267 12.51 -7.41 8.06
CA ALA A 267 13.56 -7.19 9.04
C ALA A 267 14.61 -6.27 8.42
N GLU A 268 14.94 -5.17 9.08
CA GLU A 268 16.17 -4.45 8.75
C GLU A 268 17.33 -5.33 9.20
N GLY A 269 18.07 -5.87 8.24
CA GLY A 269 19.18 -6.80 8.44
C GLY A 269 18.94 -8.07 7.64
N ASP A 270 19.81 -8.33 6.66
CA ASP A 270 19.85 -9.59 5.91
C ASP A 270 19.93 -10.75 6.91
N VAL A 271 18.83 -11.52 7.03
CA VAL A 271 18.88 -12.83 7.69
C VAL A 271 19.72 -13.71 6.78
N THR A 272 20.95 -13.99 7.18
CA THR A 272 21.82 -14.86 6.39
C THR A 272 21.35 -16.31 6.57
N VAL A 273 21.62 -17.17 5.59
CA VAL A 273 21.34 -18.62 5.68
C VAL A 273 21.95 -19.24 6.95
N LYS A 274 23.03 -18.64 7.45
CA LYS A 274 23.69 -19.01 8.70
C LYS A 274 22.81 -18.81 9.94
N ASP A 275 21.97 -17.78 9.94
CA ASP A 275 21.04 -17.48 11.05
C ASP A 275 19.83 -18.40 11.05
N LEU A 276 19.40 -18.89 9.88
CA LEU A 276 18.33 -19.87 9.73
C LEU A 276 18.77 -21.29 10.13
N CYS A 277 20.07 -21.59 10.00
CA CYS A 277 20.66 -22.87 10.37
C CYS A 277 21.31 -22.87 11.76
N ALA A 278 21.28 -21.76 12.49
CA ALA A 278 21.82 -21.71 13.84
C ALA A 278 20.95 -22.55 14.78
N PRO A 279 21.52 -23.48 15.57
CA PRO A 279 20.75 -24.24 16.53
C PRO A 279 20.10 -23.28 17.55
N LEU A 280 18.81 -23.50 17.80
CA LEU A 280 18.06 -22.76 18.82
C LEU A 280 18.76 -22.95 20.18
N ASN A 281 19.49 -21.94 20.64
CA ASN A 281 20.21 -22.02 21.91
C ASN A 281 19.22 -22.27 23.06
N PRO A 282 19.33 -23.39 23.78
CA PRO A 282 18.54 -23.60 24.98
C PRO A 282 19.20 -22.86 26.14
N LYS A 283 18.52 -21.82 26.64
CA LYS A 283 18.71 -21.15 27.95
C LYS A 283 20.11 -20.57 28.23
N ARG A 284 20.16 -19.24 28.42
CA ARG A 284 21.28 -18.57 29.12
C ARG A 284 21.54 -19.25 30.47
N GLN A 285 22.71 -19.87 30.61
CA GLN A 285 23.28 -20.22 31.91
C GLN A 285 23.33 -18.95 32.77
N LYS A 286 22.81 -19.04 34.00
CA LYS A 286 23.10 -18.05 35.04
C LYS A 286 24.57 -18.22 35.43
N THR A 287 25.44 -17.36 34.89
CA THR A 287 26.75 -17.12 35.49
C THR A 287 26.55 -16.18 36.68
N GLY A 288 26.67 -16.71 37.89
CA GLY A 288 26.78 -15.93 39.11
C GLY A 288 27.95 -16.45 39.93
N HIS A 289 29.09 -15.78 39.82
CA HIS A 289 30.14 -15.81 40.83
C HIS A 289 29.90 -14.65 41.79
N LYS A 290 29.50 -14.96 43.02
CA LYS A 290 30.27 -14.77 44.25
C LYS A 290 29.61 -15.58 45.35
#